data_AF-A0A924DR91-F1
#
_entry.id   AF-A0A924DR91-F1
#
_cell.length_a   1.000
_cell.length_b   1.000
_cell.length_c   1.000
_cell.angle_alpha   90.00
_cell.angle_beta   90.00
_cell.angle_gamma   90.00
#
_symmetry.space_group_name_H-M   'P 1'
#
loop_
_entity.id
_entity.type
_entity.pdbx_description
1 polymer ?
#
loop_
_entity_poly.entity_id
_entity_poly.type
_entity_poly.pdbx_seq_one_letter_code
_entity_poly.pdbx_strand_id
1 'polypeptide(L)'
;MKYLLLTLMILLLQACLPFQEAEVSPEEAEMKIYNEWIFAFKVQDLKVNDQIITRPPGIEQLIFRLVIPTPGGVNFKTQCVYYQVPYKKIMGLLKIVEQKNVSSCSEVSSGDSWLELIHLSDLKVKLVNFKLILDFKYKNQKKVWTFLLPNIENGVIHEKYQAVKERKIFPGLTLLRINDESFANGRNNYLGKLSDRMSRGTAIRCQQVDKNCQNVGENRCDSCAYGWYQVVDYTCPQGGSKFCGQNHCGEKNEPACLRGTKVVEGSDSGICQSDLSAVLNADHVLVCQ
;
A
#
# COMPACT_ATOMS: atom_id res chain seq x y z
N MET A 1 34.50 47.73 3.82
CA MET A 1 33.99 47.62 2.42
C MET A 1 34.59 46.45 1.65
N LYS A 2 35.92 46.24 1.60
CA LYS A 2 36.55 45.14 0.85
C LYS A 2 36.02 43.73 1.18
N TYR A 3 35.80 43.43 2.46
CA TYR A 3 35.28 42.11 2.89
C TYR A 3 33.82 41.85 2.51
N LEU A 4 32.99 42.89 2.41
CA LEU A 4 31.58 42.79 2.03
C LEU A 4 31.42 42.40 0.55
N LEU A 5 32.29 42.92 -0.30
CA LEU A 5 32.27 42.64 -1.74
C LEU A 5 32.76 41.22 -2.04
N LEU A 6 33.72 40.73 -1.25
CA LEU A 6 34.22 39.36 -1.33
C LEU A 6 33.16 38.34 -0.88
N THR A 7 32.46 38.58 0.24
CA THR A 7 31.40 37.68 0.70
C THR A 7 30.21 37.66 -0.26
N LEU A 8 29.85 38.79 -0.86
CA LEU A 8 28.79 38.87 -1.87
C LEU A 8 29.16 38.06 -3.14
N MET A 9 30.41 38.14 -3.60
CA MET A 9 30.88 37.33 -4.73
C MET A 9 30.84 35.82 -4.42
N ILE A 10 31.22 35.41 -3.20
CA ILE A 10 31.20 33.99 -2.81
C ILE A 10 29.75 33.47 -2.77
N LEU A 11 28.80 34.25 -2.24
CA LEU A 11 27.38 33.88 -2.22
C LEU A 11 26.78 33.78 -3.64
N LEU A 12 27.14 34.70 -4.54
CA LEU A 12 26.71 34.65 -5.94
C LEU A 12 27.31 33.46 -6.71
N LEU A 13 28.57 33.10 -6.41
CA LEU A 13 29.21 31.90 -6.97
C LEU A 13 28.56 30.61 -6.46
N GLN A 14 28.16 30.56 -5.18
CA GLN A 14 27.44 29.41 -4.63
C GLN A 14 26.00 29.29 -5.17
N ALA A 15 25.33 30.41 -5.48
CA ALA A 15 24.03 30.41 -6.13
C ALA A 15 24.06 29.93 -7.60
N CYS A 16 25.23 29.98 -8.24
CA CYS A 16 25.44 29.50 -9.60
C CYS A 16 25.95 28.05 -9.69
N LEU A 17 26.24 27.39 -8.57
CA LEU A 17 26.50 25.95 -8.61
C LEU A 17 25.17 25.27 -8.96
N PRO A 18 25.08 24.56 -10.11
CA PRO A 18 23.88 23.81 -10.41
C PRO A 18 23.65 22.86 -9.24
N PHE A 19 22.51 23.00 -8.59
CA PHE A 19 22.09 22.07 -7.55
C PHE A 19 22.09 20.69 -8.19
N GLN A 20 23.14 19.91 -7.94
CA GLN A 20 23.17 18.52 -8.38
C GLN A 20 22.08 17.84 -7.56
N GLU A 21 20.94 17.61 -8.19
CA GLU A 21 19.90 16.77 -7.62
C GLU A 21 20.58 15.46 -7.20
N ALA A 22 20.55 15.19 -5.90
CA ALA A 22 21.17 14.01 -5.34
C ALA A 22 20.56 12.79 -6.03
N GLU A 23 21.41 11.89 -6.54
CA GLU A 23 20.94 10.61 -7.10
C GLU A 23 20.10 9.89 -6.05
N VAL A 24 18.86 9.54 -6.40
CA VAL A 24 17.96 8.80 -5.51
C VAL A 24 18.60 7.44 -5.20
N SER A 25 18.75 7.14 -3.90
CA SER A 25 19.28 5.85 -3.48
C SER A 25 18.30 4.70 -3.83
N PRO A 26 18.78 3.47 -4.06
CA PRO A 26 17.90 2.34 -4.30
C PRO A 26 16.88 2.13 -3.16
N GLU A 27 17.29 2.32 -1.91
CA GLU A 27 16.43 2.13 -0.74
C GLU A 27 15.32 3.19 -0.66
N GLU A 28 15.65 4.46 -0.95
CA GLU A 28 14.67 5.54 -1.03
C GLU A 28 13.70 5.32 -2.20
N ALA A 29 14.21 4.90 -3.35
CA ALA A 29 13.41 4.56 -4.52
C ALA A 29 12.43 3.42 -4.21
N GLU A 30 12.88 2.34 -3.57
CA GLU A 30 12.06 1.21 -3.18
C GLU A 30 10.91 1.63 -2.26
N MET A 31 11.22 2.40 -1.20
CA MET A 31 10.23 2.88 -0.25
C MET A 31 9.19 3.78 -0.90
N LYS A 32 9.63 4.73 -1.76
CA LYS A 32 8.74 5.63 -2.48
C LYS A 32 7.80 4.85 -3.42
N ILE A 33 8.32 3.85 -4.12
CA ILE A 33 7.54 2.98 -5.00
C ILE A 33 6.54 2.14 -4.20
N TYR A 34 6.99 1.51 -3.11
CA TYR A 34 6.16 0.61 -2.30
C TYR A 34 4.92 1.31 -1.76
N ASN A 35 5.09 2.53 -1.23
CA ASN A 35 4.01 3.32 -0.66
C ASN A 35 2.92 3.70 -1.67
N GLU A 36 3.25 3.80 -2.95
CA GLU A 36 2.29 4.06 -4.02
C GLU A 36 1.69 2.77 -4.58
N TRP A 37 2.52 1.76 -4.84
CA TRP A 37 2.11 0.56 -5.58
C TRP A 37 1.24 -0.39 -4.76
N ILE A 38 1.25 -0.32 -3.43
CA ILE A 38 0.35 -1.10 -2.58
C ILE A 38 -1.14 -0.87 -2.92
N PHE A 39 -1.47 0.29 -3.50
CA PHE A 39 -2.82 0.65 -3.93
C PHE A 39 -3.13 0.27 -5.39
N ALA A 40 -2.20 -0.33 -6.12
CA ALA A 40 -2.40 -0.66 -7.52
C ALA A 40 -3.48 -1.72 -7.72
N PHE A 41 -4.38 -1.48 -8.68
CA PHE A 41 -5.52 -2.35 -8.98
C PHE A 41 -5.36 -3.16 -10.26
N LYS A 42 -4.41 -2.76 -11.12
CA LYS A 42 -4.17 -3.45 -12.39
C LYS A 42 -2.71 -3.34 -12.77
N VAL A 43 -2.14 -4.48 -13.17
CA VAL A 43 -0.89 -4.55 -13.96
C VAL A 43 -1.28 -4.83 -15.40
N GLN A 44 -0.79 -4.02 -16.33
CA GLN A 44 -0.99 -4.22 -17.77
C GLN A 44 0.34 -4.32 -18.49
N ASP A 45 0.31 -4.95 -19.67
CA ASP A 45 1.43 -4.99 -20.61
C ASP A 45 2.73 -5.51 -20.01
N LEU A 46 2.64 -6.45 -19.05
CA LEU A 46 3.81 -7.09 -18.47
C LEU A 46 4.51 -7.93 -19.56
N LYS A 47 5.56 -7.38 -20.18
CA LYS A 47 6.23 -8.01 -21.32
C LYS A 47 7.16 -9.15 -20.92
N VAL A 48 7.45 -9.33 -19.63
CA VAL A 48 8.57 -10.15 -19.16
C VAL A 48 8.14 -11.03 -17.99
N ASN A 49 8.38 -12.34 -18.12
CA ASN A 49 8.01 -13.36 -17.15
C ASN A 49 9.28 -14.07 -16.66
N ASP A 50 9.96 -13.48 -15.67
CA ASP A 50 11.11 -14.06 -14.95
C ASP A 50 12.43 -14.22 -15.76
N GLN A 51 12.51 -13.60 -16.94
CA GLN A 51 13.72 -13.59 -17.77
C GLN A 51 14.47 -12.26 -17.68
N ILE A 52 15.80 -12.29 -17.88
CA ILE A 52 16.62 -11.07 -17.91
C ILE A 52 16.30 -10.29 -19.18
N ILE A 53 15.99 -9.01 -19.01
CA ILE A 53 15.71 -8.10 -20.11
C ILE A 53 17.05 -7.63 -20.70
N THR A 54 17.44 -8.24 -21.82
CA THR A 54 18.72 -7.95 -22.50
C THR A 54 18.56 -7.24 -23.84
N ARG A 55 17.32 -7.06 -24.32
CA ARG A 55 17.04 -6.49 -25.64
C ARG A 55 15.79 -5.61 -25.65
N PRO A 56 15.74 -4.57 -26.52
CA PRO A 56 16.85 -4.09 -27.34
C PRO A 56 17.91 -3.31 -26.51
N PRO A 57 19.22 -3.49 -26.78
CA PRO A 57 20.28 -2.86 -26.00
C PRO A 57 20.33 -1.34 -26.24
N GLY A 58 20.51 -0.55 -25.17
CA GLY A 58 20.65 0.90 -25.22
C GLY A 58 19.34 1.67 -25.41
N ILE A 59 18.22 0.96 -25.61
CA ILE A 59 16.91 1.55 -25.89
C ILE A 59 16.02 1.43 -24.64
N GLU A 60 15.31 2.52 -24.35
CA GLU A 60 14.26 2.53 -23.34
C GLU A 60 13.00 1.86 -23.88
N GLN A 61 12.40 1.00 -23.05
CA GLN A 61 11.17 0.29 -23.41
C GLN A 61 10.23 0.18 -22.22
N LEU A 62 8.94 0.23 -22.52
CA LEU A 62 7.88 -0.01 -21.53
C LEU A 62 7.92 -1.48 -21.07
N ILE A 63 8.03 -1.71 -19.77
CA ILE A 63 8.06 -3.05 -19.16
C ILE A 63 6.69 -3.47 -18.65
N PHE A 64 6.00 -2.57 -17.95
CA PHE A 64 4.63 -2.75 -17.52
C PHE A 64 3.98 -1.41 -17.16
N ARG A 65 2.67 -1.44 -16.99
CA ARG A 65 1.86 -0.32 -16.53
C ARG A 65 1.16 -0.71 -15.24
N LEU A 66 1.13 0.21 -14.28
CA LEU A 66 0.32 0.10 -13.07
C LEU A 66 -0.76 1.15 -13.10
N VAL A 67 -1.97 0.75 -12.78
CA VAL A 67 -3.06 1.70 -12.58
C VAL A 67 -3.34 1.80 -11.08
N ILE A 68 -3.35 3.02 -10.56
CA ILE A 68 -3.34 3.35 -9.12
C ILE A 68 -4.41 4.43 -8.87
N PRO A 69 -5.18 4.38 -7.78
CA PRO A 69 -6.08 5.48 -7.42
C PRO A 69 -5.29 6.75 -7.10
N THR A 70 -5.83 7.91 -7.48
CA THR A 70 -5.30 9.20 -7.02
C THR A 70 -5.67 9.41 -5.54
N PRO A 71 -4.99 10.31 -4.82
CA PRO A 71 -5.42 10.71 -3.48
C PRO A 71 -6.92 11.05 -3.45
N GLY A 72 -7.65 10.45 -2.49
CA GLY A 72 -9.10 10.57 -2.38
C GLY A 72 -9.93 9.51 -3.13
N GLY A 73 -9.30 8.65 -3.95
CA GLY A 73 -9.92 7.44 -4.50
C GLY A 73 -10.97 7.64 -5.60
N VAL A 74 -11.18 8.87 -6.07
CA VAL A 74 -12.21 9.19 -7.09
C VAL A 74 -11.70 8.96 -8.51
N ASN A 75 -10.42 9.29 -8.77
CA ASN A 75 -9.80 9.17 -10.08
C ASN A 75 -8.69 8.13 -10.04
N PHE A 76 -8.19 7.78 -11.23
CA PHE A 76 -7.07 6.87 -11.41
C PHE A 76 -5.95 7.55 -12.16
N LYS A 77 -4.72 7.23 -11.78
CA LYS A 77 -3.50 7.57 -12.49
C LYS A 77 -2.83 6.30 -13.00
N THR A 78 -2.09 6.42 -14.08
CA THR A 78 -1.28 5.32 -14.62
C THR A 78 0.19 5.62 -14.39
N GLN A 79 0.91 4.69 -13.78
CA GLN A 79 2.37 4.72 -13.72
C GLN A 79 2.95 3.79 -14.79
N CYS A 80 3.72 4.37 -15.68
CA CYS A 80 4.38 3.70 -16.78
C CYS A 80 5.82 3.39 -16.36
N VAL A 81 6.19 2.11 -16.31
CA VAL A 81 7.52 1.69 -15.88
C VAL A 81 8.35 1.31 -17.10
N TYR A 82 9.39 2.11 -17.34
CA TYR A 82 10.32 1.95 -18.44
C TYR A 82 11.66 1.45 -17.94
N TYR A 83 12.32 0.65 -18.78
CA TYR A 83 13.69 0.21 -18.54
C TYR A 83 14.54 0.44 -19.78
N GLN A 84 15.68 1.08 -19.59
CA GLN A 84 16.74 1.18 -20.59
C GLN A 84 17.77 0.09 -20.36
N VAL A 85 17.92 -0.78 -21.36
CA VAL A 85 18.89 -1.89 -21.28
C VAL A 85 20.31 -1.31 -21.40
N PRO A 86 21.23 -1.58 -20.44
CA PRO A 86 22.60 -1.08 -20.53
C PRO A 86 23.33 -1.64 -21.75
N TYR A 87 24.14 -0.80 -22.42
CA TYR A 87 24.94 -1.23 -23.57
C TYR A 87 26.18 -0.35 -23.78
N LYS A 88 27.37 -0.97 -23.73
CA LYS A 88 28.66 -0.28 -23.86
C LYS A 88 28.80 0.86 -22.84
N LYS A 89 28.61 2.12 -23.30
CA LYS A 89 28.71 3.33 -22.48
C LYS A 89 27.34 3.82 -21.99
N ILE A 90 26.25 3.24 -22.46
CA ILE A 90 24.89 3.56 -22.05
C ILE A 90 24.59 2.83 -20.74
N MET A 91 24.30 3.61 -19.71
CA MET A 91 23.93 3.08 -18.39
C MET A 91 22.49 2.57 -18.43
N GLY A 92 22.19 1.54 -17.64
CA GLY A 92 20.81 1.11 -17.50
C GLY A 92 20.05 2.01 -16.54
N LEU A 93 18.79 2.25 -16.87
CA LEU A 93 17.91 3.20 -16.20
C LEU A 93 16.55 2.55 -15.98
N LEU A 94 16.02 2.64 -14.76
CA LEU A 94 14.61 2.38 -14.47
C LEU A 94 13.92 3.73 -14.30
N LYS A 95 12.95 4.01 -15.14
CA LYS A 95 12.23 5.28 -15.15
C LYS A 95 10.75 5.04 -14.94
N ILE A 96 10.14 5.77 -14.01
CA ILE A 96 8.70 5.73 -13.75
C ILE A 96 8.12 7.09 -14.12
N VAL A 97 7.14 7.07 -15.03
CA VAL A 97 6.42 8.26 -15.47
C VAL A 97 4.97 8.16 -15.03
N GLU A 98 4.46 9.21 -14.39
CA GLU A 98 3.07 9.29 -13.97
C GLU A 98 2.23 9.99 -15.03
N GLN A 99 1.14 9.36 -15.45
CA GLN A 99 0.13 9.97 -16.32
C GLN A 99 -1.16 10.21 -15.54
N LYS A 100 -1.65 11.46 -15.63
CA LYS A 100 -2.89 11.90 -14.95
C LYS A 100 -4.15 11.28 -15.54
N ASN A 101 -4.09 10.80 -16.79
CA ASN A 101 -5.17 10.12 -17.45
C ASN A 101 -4.83 8.64 -17.63
N VAL A 102 -5.84 7.78 -17.66
CA VAL A 102 -5.72 6.33 -17.96
C VAL A 102 -5.30 6.08 -19.43
N SER A 103 -4.93 7.12 -20.17
CA SER A 103 -4.41 7.01 -21.53
C SER A 103 -3.19 6.10 -21.58
N SER A 104 -3.04 5.35 -22.68
CA SER A 104 -2.01 4.34 -22.84
C SER A 104 -0.61 4.95 -22.75
N CYS A 105 0.28 4.34 -21.95
CA CYS A 105 1.70 4.68 -21.97
C CYS A 105 2.24 4.49 -23.39
N SER A 106 2.98 5.48 -23.89
CA SER A 106 3.76 5.33 -25.11
C SER A 106 4.81 4.21 -24.95
N GLU A 107 5.29 3.67 -26.06
CA GLU A 107 6.37 2.66 -26.02
C GLU A 107 7.70 3.28 -25.58
N VAL A 108 7.86 4.60 -25.76
CA VAL A 108 9.01 5.40 -25.36
C VAL A 108 8.55 6.45 -24.34
N SER A 109 9.34 6.73 -23.31
CA SER A 109 8.94 7.73 -22.32
C SER A 109 8.92 9.14 -22.93
N SER A 110 7.86 9.88 -22.63
CA SER A 110 7.75 11.31 -22.91
C SER A 110 7.19 11.97 -21.66
N GLY A 111 7.88 13.00 -21.15
CA GLY A 111 7.48 13.75 -19.96
C GLY A 111 8.42 13.57 -18.77
N ASP A 112 8.10 14.30 -17.71
CA ASP A 112 8.86 14.35 -16.46
C ASP A 112 8.78 13.01 -15.74
N SER A 113 9.93 12.55 -15.25
CA SER A 113 10.00 11.36 -14.42
C SER A 113 9.55 11.65 -13.01
N TRP A 114 8.74 10.74 -12.47
CA TRP A 114 8.43 10.72 -11.05
C TRP A 114 9.56 10.09 -10.23
N LEU A 115 10.29 9.16 -10.86
CA LEU A 115 11.45 8.48 -10.29
C LEU A 115 12.36 8.00 -11.41
N GLU A 116 13.67 8.18 -11.21
CA GLU A 116 14.73 7.62 -12.04
C GLU A 116 15.76 6.95 -11.15
N LEU A 117 16.08 5.69 -11.46
CA LEU A 117 17.20 4.98 -10.86
C LEU A 117 18.16 4.60 -11.97
N ILE A 118 19.41 5.07 -11.89
CA ILE A 118 20.45 4.80 -12.88
C ILE A 118 21.39 3.66 -12.43
N HIS A 119 22.29 3.21 -13.31
CA HIS A 119 23.24 2.13 -13.05
C HIS A 119 22.60 0.75 -12.79
N LEU A 120 21.40 0.50 -13.33
CA LEU A 120 20.80 -0.84 -13.30
C LEU A 120 21.36 -1.74 -14.41
N SER A 121 21.40 -3.03 -14.14
CA SER A 121 21.67 -4.08 -15.11
C SER A 121 20.92 -5.35 -14.73
N ASP A 122 20.79 -6.28 -15.67
CA ASP A 122 20.20 -7.60 -15.46
C ASP A 122 18.77 -7.59 -14.87
N LEU A 123 17.94 -6.61 -15.23
CA LEU A 123 16.57 -6.52 -14.71
C LEU A 123 15.73 -7.73 -15.15
N LYS A 124 15.10 -8.36 -14.16
CA LYS A 124 14.04 -9.36 -14.30
C LYS A 124 12.80 -8.83 -13.60
N VAL A 125 11.65 -9.03 -14.23
CA VAL A 125 10.35 -8.70 -13.64
C VAL A 125 9.48 -9.95 -13.62
N LYS A 126 8.80 -10.15 -12.50
CA LYS A 126 7.94 -11.31 -12.27
C LYS A 126 6.73 -10.90 -11.46
N LEU A 127 5.55 -11.35 -11.86
CA LEU A 127 4.31 -11.20 -11.09
C LEU A 127 3.82 -12.58 -10.67
N VAL A 128 3.88 -12.90 -9.37
CA VAL A 128 3.42 -14.19 -8.83
C VAL A 128 2.65 -13.96 -7.53
N ASN A 129 1.46 -14.55 -7.41
CA ASN A 129 0.63 -14.48 -6.20
C ASN A 129 0.49 -13.05 -5.66
N PHE A 130 0.10 -12.11 -6.53
CA PHE A 130 -0.03 -10.69 -6.20
C PHE A 130 1.27 -10.00 -5.75
N LYS A 131 2.43 -10.63 -5.98
CA LYS A 131 3.75 -10.04 -5.71
C LYS A 131 4.41 -9.66 -7.02
N LEU A 132 4.68 -8.38 -7.19
CA LEU A 132 5.53 -7.89 -8.26
C LEU A 132 6.98 -7.84 -7.76
N ILE A 133 7.82 -8.64 -8.39
CA ILE A 133 9.22 -8.84 -7.99
C ILE A 133 10.10 -8.27 -9.09
N LEU A 134 11.02 -7.37 -8.70
CA LEU A 134 12.07 -6.81 -9.56
C LEU A 134 13.42 -7.33 -9.04
N ASP A 135 14.09 -8.21 -9.77
CA ASP A 135 15.45 -8.69 -9.48
C ASP A 135 16.41 -8.02 -10.47
N PHE A 136 17.43 -7.30 -9.97
CA PHE A 136 18.38 -6.56 -10.80
C PHE A 136 19.72 -6.39 -10.10
N LYS A 137 20.70 -5.86 -10.82
CA LYS A 137 21.98 -5.41 -10.28
C LYS A 137 22.08 -3.89 -10.31
N TYR A 138 22.40 -3.27 -9.17
CA TYR A 138 22.70 -1.85 -9.05
C TYR A 138 24.18 -1.68 -8.68
N LYS A 139 24.95 -0.97 -9.50
CA LYS A 139 26.42 -0.81 -9.29
C LYS A 139 27.12 -2.16 -8.98
N ASN A 140 26.78 -3.21 -9.74
CA ASN A 140 27.23 -4.61 -9.58
C ASN A 140 26.76 -5.35 -8.31
N GLN A 141 25.92 -4.76 -7.48
CA GLN A 141 25.31 -5.43 -6.32
C GLN A 141 23.93 -5.95 -6.68
N LYS A 142 23.65 -7.21 -6.33
CA LYS A 142 22.32 -7.79 -6.54
C LYS A 142 21.30 -7.14 -5.59
N LYS A 143 20.15 -6.74 -6.12
CA LYS A 143 19.02 -6.18 -5.38
C LYS A 143 17.74 -6.89 -5.83
N VAL A 144 16.83 -7.10 -4.88
CA VAL A 144 15.53 -7.73 -5.13
C VAL A 144 14.46 -6.92 -4.41
N TRP A 145 13.58 -6.29 -5.18
CA TRP A 145 12.44 -5.57 -4.64
C TRP A 145 11.18 -6.42 -4.77
N THR A 146 10.38 -6.46 -3.72
CA THR A 146 9.13 -7.24 -3.68
C THR A 146 7.98 -6.35 -3.26
N PHE A 147 7.07 -6.08 -4.19
CA PHE A 147 5.89 -5.24 -3.98
C PHE A 147 4.64 -6.10 -3.85
N LEU A 148 3.91 -5.94 -2.74
CA LEU A 148 2.62 -6.58 -2.54
C LEU A 148 1.52 -5.75 -3.23
N LEU A 149 0.77 -6.38 -4.12
CA LEU A 149 -0.28 -5.74 -4.92
C LEU A 149 -1.64 -6.41 -4.64
N PRO A 150 -2.19 -6.25 -3.41
CA PRO A 150 -3.35 -7.01 -2.92
C PRO A 150 -4.64 -6.73 -3.71
N ASN A 151 -4.72 -5.63 -4.45
CA ASN A 151 -5.93 -5.19 -5.15
C ASN A 151 -5.95 -5.60 -6.63
N ILE A 152 -4.98 -6.36 -7.14
CA ILE A 152 -4.95 -6.79 -8.54
C ILE A 152 -5.95 -7.93 -8.78
N GLU A 153 -6.76 -7.81 -9.83
CA GLU A 153 -7.61 -8.91 -10.32
C GLU A 153 -6.75 -10.11 -10.72
N ASN A 154 -6.81 -11.21 -9.95
CA ASN A 154 -6.34 -12.50 -10.44
C ASN A 154 -7.27 -12.91 -11.59
N GLY A 155 -6.73 -13.06 -12.80
CA GLY A 155 -7.47 -13.57 -13.97
C GLY A 155 -7.94 -15.03 -13.85
N VAL A 156 -8.25 -15.53 -12.66
CA VAL A 156 -8.73 -16.88 -12.38
C VAL A 156 -10.21 -16.81 -12.01
N ILE A 157 -11.09 -16.99 -13.00
CA ILE A 157 -12.53 -17.11 -12.80
C ILE A 157 -12.81 -18.45 -12.12
N HIS A 158 -13.24 -18.44 -10.86
CA HIS A 158 -13.72 -19.64 -10.19
C HIS A 158 -15.20 -19.86 -10.51
N GLU A 159 -15.51 -20.78 -11.43
CA GLU A 159 -16.88 -21.10 -11.89
C GLU A 159 -17.83 -21.53 -10.76
N LYS A 160 -17.31 -22.04 -9.64
CA LYS A 160 -18.08 -22.53 -8.49
C LYS A 160 -18.84 -21.44 -7.70
N TYR A 161 -18.53 -20.16 -7.91
CA TYR A 161 -19.06 -19.05 -7.09
C TYR A 161 -19.82 -17.97 -7.89
N GLN A 162 -20.25 -18.25 -9.12
CA GLN A 162 -21.08 -17.28 -9.84
C GLN A 162 -22.51 -17.22 -9.25
N ALA A 163 -22.89 -16.06 -8.72
CA ALA A 163 -24.26 -15.79 -8.30
C ALA A 163 -25.19 -15.73 -9.52
N VAL A 164 -26.33 -16.42 -9.44
CA VAL A 164 -27.21 -16.75 -10.58
C VAL A 164 -27.84 -15.52 -11.25
N LYS A 165 -27.83 -14.33 -10.64
CA LYS A 165 -28.41 -13.10 -11.22
C LYS A 165 -27.71 -11.83 -10.75
N GLU A 166 -26.48 -11.59 -11.21
CA GLU A 166 -25.83 -10.28 -11.08
C GLU A 166 -25.78 -9.59 -12.45
N ARG A 167 -26.43 -8.42 -12.57
CA ARG A 167 -26.14 -7.52 -13.70
C ARG A 167 -24.87 -6.74 -13.38
N LYS A 168 -23.76 -7.22 -13.95
CA LYS A 168 -22.45 -6.57 -13.91
C LYS A 168 -22.48 -5.33 -14.79
N ILE A 169 -22.25 -4.15 -14.20
CA ILE A 169 -22.08 -2.91 -14.97
C ILE A 169 -20.61 -2.77 -15.42
N PHE A 170 -19.65 -3.28 -14.62
CA PHE A 170 -18.24 -3.51 -14.99
C PHE A 170 -17.66 -4.72 -14.21
N PRO A 171 -16.63 -5.44 -14.73
CA PRO A 171 -15.93 -6.47 -13.97
C PRO A 171 -15.14 -5.85 -12.80
N GLY A 172 -15.20 -6.45 -11.61
CA GLY A 172 -14.32 -6.12 -10.48
C GLY A 172 -14.86 -5.16 -9.41
N LEU A 173 -15.99 -4.49 -9.65
CA LEU A 173 -16.57 -3.53 -8.70
C LEU A 173 -18.05 -3.82 -8.43
N THR A 174 -18.36 -4.23 -7.20
CA THR A 174 -19.72 -4.21 -6.68
C THR A 174 -19.99 -2.84 -6.09
N LEU A 175 -20.49 -1.91 -6.90
CA LEU A 175 -21.00 -0.64 -6.39
C LEU A 175 -22.43 -0.85 -5.87
N LEU A 176 -22.58 -0.90 -4.55
CA LEU A 176 -23.85 -0.58 -3.93
C LEU A 176 -24.03 0.94 -4.00
N ARG A 177 -24.77 1.40 -5.01
CA ARG A 177 -25.29 2.77 -5.00
C ARG A 177 -26.36 2.82 -3.91
N ILE A 178 -26.01 3.41 -2.78
CA ILE A 178 -26.93 3.57 -1.66
C ILE A 178 -27.64 4.90 -1.87
N ASN A 179 -28.92 4.83 -2.20
CA ASN A 179 -29.80 5.98 -2.22
C ASN A 179 -30.36 6.13 -0.79
N ASP A 180 -30.81 7.32 -0.38
CA ASP A 180 -31.43 7.48 0.95
C ASP A 180 -32.66 6.56 1.15
N GLU A 181 -33.32 6.18 0.06
CA GLU A 181 -34.40 5.17 0.06
C GLU A 181 -33.88 3.74 0.30
N SER A 182 -32.64 3.44 -0.08
CA SER A 182 -31.96 2.17 0.18
C SER A 182 -31.46 2.04 1.63
N PHE A 183 -31.31 3.17 2.33
CA PHE A 183 -30.96 3.25 3.76
C PHE A 183 -32.13 2.85 4.68
N ALA A 184 -33.38 3.04 4.23
CA ALA A 184 -34.56 2.86 5.07
C ALA A 184 -35.04 1.40 5.19
N ASN A 185 -34.70 0.53 4.23
CA ASN A 185 -35.17 -0.86 4.23
C ASN A 185 -34.21 -1.79 4.99
N GLY A 186 -34.43 -1.87 6.31
CA GLY A 186 -33.61 -2.55 7.32
C GLY A 186 -33.57 -4.09 7.30
N ARG A 187 -33.47 -4.74 6.13
CA ARG A 187 -33.19 -6.20 6.07
C ARG A 187 -32.20 -6.53 4.96
N ASN A 188 -30.91 -6.41 5.29
CA ASN A 188 -29.85 -7.00 4.49
C ASN A 188 -29.27 -8.19 5.28
N ASN A 189 -29.59 -9.41 4.86
CA ASN A 189 -29.21 -10.66 5.52
C ASN A 189 -27.68 -10.91 5.55
N TYR A 190 -26.91 -10.10 4.81
CA TYR A 190 -25.46 -10.21 4.74
C TYR A 190 -24.73 -9.36 5.77
N LEU A 191 -25.37 -8.34 6.37
CA LEU A 191 -24.62 -7.21 6.96
C LEU A 191 -24.93 -6.87 8.43
N GLY A 192 -25.89 -7.53 9.07
CA GLY A 192 -26.25 -7.25 10.47
C GLY A 192 -26.85 -5.83 10.66
N LYS A 193 -27.20 -5.45 11.89
CA LYS A 193 -27.74 -4.12 12.18
C LYS A 193 -26.65 -3.07 12.05
N LEU A 194 -26.95 -1.92 11.45
CA LEU A 194 -25.98 -0.84 11.22
C LEU A 194 -25.42 -0.23 12.53
N SER A 195 -26.11 -0.46 13.66
CA SER A 195 -25.59 -0.13 15.00
C SER A 195 -24.28 -0.85 15.32
N ASP A 196 -24.02 -1.99 14.67
CA ASP A 196 -22.83 -2.81 14.91
C ASP A 196 -21.61 -2.32 14.11
N ARG A 197 -21.79 -1.37 13.18
CA ARG A 197 -20.75 -0.92 12.21
C ARG A 197 -20.12 0.43 12.52
N MET A 198 -20.64 1.18 13.49
CA MET A 198 -20.19 2.55 13.81
C MET A 198 -19.10 2.62 14.90
N SER A 199 -18.47 1.49 15.25
CA SER A 199 -17.40 1.43 16.27
C SER A 199 -16.03 1.17 15.61
N ARG A 200 -15.58 2.14 14.80
CA ARG A 200 -14.19 2.40 14.31
C ARG A 200 -13.22 1.19 14.09
N GLY A 201 -12.75 1.07 12.84
CA GLY A 201 -11.59 0.26 12.46
C GLY A 201 -11.97 -0.94 11.60
N THR A 202 -11.31 -1.13 10.48
CA THR A 202 -11.64 -2.02 9.35
C THR A 202 -11.57 -3.53 9.61
N ALA A 203 -11.73 -4.00 10.86
CA ALA A 203 -11.63 -5.41 11.19
C ALA A 203 -13.00 -6.10 11.19
N ILE A 204 -13.08 -7.25 10.52
CA ILE A 204 -14.31 -8.04 10.43
C ILE A 204 -14.52 -8.77 11.76
N ARG A 205 -15.56 -8.40 12.52
CA ARG A 205 -15.90 -9.07 13.79
C ARG A 205 -16.34 -10.51 13.54
N CYS A 206 -15.71 -11.46 14.22
CA CYS A 206 -15.97 -12.89 14.07
C CYS A 206 -16.63 -13.54 15.30
N GLN A 207 -16.52 -12.93 16.48
CA GLN A 207 -17.22 -13.32 17.71
C GLN A 207 -17.63 -12.05 18.48
N GLN A 208 -18.83 -12.03 19.05
CA GLN A 208 -19.32 -10.93 19.87
C GLN A 208 -19.79 -11.43 21.23
N VAL A 209 -19.47 -10.67 22.28
CA VAL A 209 -19.87 -10.96 23.66
C VAL A 209 -20.67 -9.78 24.19
N ASP A 210 -21.74 -10.02 24.95
CA ASP A 210 -22.50 -8.95 25.62
C ASP A 210 -21.90 -8.56 26.98
N LYS A 211 -22.52 -7.56 27.61
CA LYS A 211 -22.19 -7.10 28.97
C LYS A 211 -22.39 -8.17 30.06
N ASN A 212 -23.12 -9.25 29.78
CA ASN A 212 -23.31 -10.38 30.68
C ASN A 212 -22.31 -11.52 30.36
N CYS A 213 -21.33 -11.24 29.50
CA CYS A 213 -20.32 -12.20 29.08
C CYS A 213 -20.89 -13.42 28.36
N GLN A 214 -21.99 -13.25 27.61
CA GLN A 214 -22.61 -14.28 26.78
C GLN A 214 -22.35 -14.01 25.30
N ASN A 215 -22.17 -15.08 24.51
CA ASN A 215 -21.97 -14.96 23.07
C ASN A 215 -23.25 -14.45 22.40
N VAL A 216 -23.15 -13.32 21.72
CA VAL A 216 -24.23 -12.75 20.91
C VAL A 216 -24.01 -13.19 19.48
N GLY A 217 -24.60 -14.32 19.12
CA GLY A 217 -24.51 -14.91 17.78
C GLY A 217 -23.47 -16.02 17.67
N GLU A 218 -23.23 -16.44 16.43
CA GLU A 218 -22.37 -17.57 16.10
C GLU A 218 -20.89 -17.14 16.05
N ASN A 219 -20.02 -17.91 16.70
CA ASN A 219 -18.57 -17.70 16.62
C ASN A 219 -18.05 -18.27 15.29
N ARG A 220 -17.50 -17.39 14.45
CA ARG A 220 -16.94 -17.76 13.13
C ARG A 220 -15.45 -17.45 13.03
N CYS A 221 -14.76 -17.28 14.16
CA CYS A 221 -13.35 -16.90 14.17
C CYS A 221 -12.42 -17.96 13.57
N ASP A 222 -12.82 -19.24 13.56
CA ASP A 222 -12.07 -20.32 12.89
C ASP A 222 -12.04 -20.16 11.36
N SER A 223 -12.96 -19.35 10.80
CA SER A 223 -13.04 -19.05 9.37
C SER A 223 -12.13 -17.88 8.95
N CYS A 224 -11.41 -17.26 9.88
CA CYS A 224 -10.51 -16.15 9.56
C CYS A 224 -9.23 -16.66 8.89
N ALA A 225 -9.03 -16.34 7.61
CA ALA A 225 -7.87 -16.78 6.80
C ALA A 225 -6.49 -16.38 7.36
N TYR A 226 -6.45 -15.32 8.17
CA TYR A 226 -5.22 -14.71 8.70
C TYR A 226 -5.18 -14.68 10.23
N GLY A 227 -5.99 -15.52 10.89
CA GLY A 227 -6.15 -15.49 12.35
C GLY A 227 -7.08 -14.37 12.84
N TRP A 228 -7.20 -14.27 14.16
CA TRP A 228 -8.07 -13.31 14.83
C TRP A 228 -7.39 -12.74 16.06
N TYR A 229 -7.81 -11.54 16.47
CA TYR A 229 -7.38 -10.91 17.71
C TYR A 229 -8.61 -10.55 18.57
N GLN A 230 -8.40 -10.46 19.89
CA GLN A 230 -9.44 -10.23 20.88
C GLN A 230 -9.39 -8.79 21.39
N VAL A 231 -10.55 -8.18 21.57
CA VAL A 231 -10.72 -6.85 22.14
C VAL A 231 -11.42 -6.99 23.50
N VAL A 232 -10.96 -6.22 24.49
CA VAL A 232 -11.52 -6.22 25.85
C VAL A 232 -12.66 -5.21 25.91
N ASP A 233 -13.89 -5.66 25.67
CA ASP A 233 -15.06 -4.76 25.65
C ASP A 233 -15.74 -4.59 27.02
N TYR A 234 -15.81 -5.67 27.82
CA TYR A 234 -16.58 -5.73 29.08
C TYR A 234 -15.87 -6.47 30.23
N THR A 235 -14.55 -6.66 30.15
CA THR A 235 -13.73 -7.32 31.19
C THR A 235 -14.22 -8.73 31.57
N CYS A 236 -14.67 -9.50 30.58
CA CYS A 236 -15.18 -10.85 30.78
C CYS A 236 -14.05 -11.83 31.13
N PRO A 237 -14.25 -12.78 32.07
CA PRO A 237 -13.23 -13.75 32.49
C PRO A 237 -12.69 -14.61 31.34
N GLN A 238 -13.55 -14.91 30.35
CA GLN A 238 -13.20 -15.69 29.16
C GLN A 238 -12.73 -14.85 27.96
N GLY A 239 -12.59 -13.54 28.12
CA GLY A 239 -12.24 -12.63 27.03
C GLY A 239 -13.43 -11.91 26.37
N GLY A 240 -13.15 -10.81 25.65
CA GLY A 240 -14.15 -9.99 24.96
C GLY A 240 -14.37 -10.38 23.48
N SER A 241 -14.92 -9.47 22.67
CA SER A 241 -15.22 -9.76 21.26
C SER A 241 -13.95 -9.97 20.43
N LYS A 242 -14.07 -10.67 19.30
CA LYS A 242 -12.92 -11.02 18.44
C LYS A 242 -13.13 -10.59 17.00
N PHE A 243 -12.03 -10.32 16.31
CA PHE A 243 -12.01 -9.77 14.96
C PHE A 243 -10.95 -10.48 14.10
N CYS A 244 -11.28 -10.76 12.83
CA CYS A 244 -10.33 -11.31 11.86
C CYS A 244 -9.26 -10.27 11.49
N GLY A 245 -7.98 -10.63 11.56
CA GLY A 245 -6.88 -9.75 11.16
C GLY A 245 -5.51 -10.27 11.56
N GLN A 246 -4.49 -9.90 10.78
CA GLN A 246 -3.07 -10.16 11.04
C GLN A 246 -2.46 -8.93 11.73
N ASN A 247 -2.52 -8.85 13.07
CA ASN A 247 -1.36 -8.46 13.90
C ASN A 247 -1.71 -8.15 15.36
N HIS A 248 -0.69 -8.42 16.16
CA HIS A 248 -0.55 -8.37 17.60
C HIS A 248 -0.33 -6.95 18.12
N CYS A 249 -1.34 -6.07 18.06
CA CYS A 249 -1.25 -4.83 18.83
C CYS A 249 -1.52 -5.11 20.32
N GLY A 250 -0.86 -4.36 21.21
CA GLY A 250 -1.07 -4.46 22.66
C GLY A 250 -0.14 -5.42 23.42
N GLU A 251 0.75 -6.15 22.75
CA GLU A 251 1.77 -7.01 23.39
C GLU A 251 3.00 -6.21 23.86
N LYS A 252 3.83 -6.77 24.74
CA LYS A 252 5.01 -6.07 25.29
C LYS A 252 5.99 -5.69 24.17
N ASN A 253 6.33 -4.40 24.10
CA ASN A 253 7.12 -3.74 23.05
C ASN A 253 6.45 -3.61 21.67
N GLU A 254 5.18 -4.02 21.55
CA GLU A 254 4.39 -3.81 20.34
C GLU A 254 3.59 -2.49 20.42
N PRO A 255 3.12 -1.96 19.27
CA PRO A 255 2.30 -0.77 19.24
C PRO A 255 1.03 -0.95 20.08
N ALA A 256 0.68 0.06 20.87
CA ALA A 256 -0.56 0.04 21.62
C ALA A 256 -1.76 0.13 20.66
N CYS A 257 -2.81 -0.64 20.92
CA CYS A 257 -3.97 -0.64 20.02
C CYS A 257 -4.69 0.72 20.08
N LEU A 258 -4.97 1.30 18.90
CA LEU A 258 -5.66 2.59 18.79
C LEU A 258 -7.10 2.48 19.27
N ARG A 259 -7.51 3.35 20.21
CA ARG A 259 -8.94 3.60 20.46
C ARG A 259 -9.51 4.29 19.25
N GLY A 260 -10.53 3.71 18.66
CA GLY A 260 -11.22 4.34 17.56
C GLY A 260 -12.06 5.53 18.03
N THR A 261 -11.48 6.69 18.34
CA THR A 261 -12.12 8.03 18.47
C THR A 261 -11.05 9.13 18.45
N LYS A 262 -11.37 10.31 17.89
CA LYS A 262 -10.51 11.52 17.81
C LYS A 262 -9.85 11.83 19.17
N VAL A 263 -8.51 11.89 19.16
CA VAL A 263 -7.65 12.18 20.31
C VAL A 263 -7.83 13.65 20.74
N VAL A 264 -8.07 13.86 22.03
CA VAL A 264 -7.92 15.15 22.71
C VAL A 264 -6.64 15.04 23.52
N GLU A 265 -5.76 16.04 23.45
CA GLU A 265 -4.49 16.05 24.17
C GLU A 265 -4.73 15.87 25.69
N GLY A 266 -4.06 14.88 26.30
CA GLY A 266 -4.01 14.72 27.76
C GLY A 266 -4.58 13.42 28.36
N SER A 267 -5.03 12.43 27.57
CA SER A 267 -5.43 11.11 28.11
C SER A 267 -4.62 9.96 27.52
N ASP A 268 -4.09 9.08 28.37
CA ASP A 268 -3.30 7.90 28.01
C ASP A 268 -3.99 7.06 26.91
N SER A 269 -3.44 7.11 25.70
CA SER A 269 -4.13 6.73 24.46
C SER A 269 -3.53 5.50 23.79
N GLY A 270 -3.52 4.37 24.49
CA GLY A 270 -3.21 3.07 23.91
C GLY A 270 -3.74 1.92 24.76
N ILE A 271 -4.32 0.89 24.12
CA ILE A 271 -4.76 -0.32 24.82
C ILE A 271 -3.65 -1.37 24.73
N CYS A 272 -3.21 -1.85 25.88
CA CYS A 272 -2.21 -2.90 26.05
C CYS A 272 -2.84 -4.13 26.72
N GLN A 273 -2.19 -5.28 26.61
CA GLN A 273 -2.56 -6.49 27.35
C GLN A 273 -2.52 -6.24 28.85
N SER A 274 -3.27 -7.06 29.59
CA SER A 274 -3.34 -7.03 31.05
C SER A 274 -1.94 -6.87 31.64
N ASP A 275 -1.75 -5.85 32.49
CA ASP A 275 -0.53 -5.54 33.23
C ASP A 275 0.49 -4.63 32.51
N LEU A 276 0.23 -4.22 31.26
CA LEU A 276 1.08 -3.31 30.49
C LEU A 276 0.47 -1.90 30.39
N SER A 277 1.34 -0.89 30.36
CA SER A 277 0.99 0.53 30.26
C SER A 277 1.42 1.12 28.92
N ALA A 278 0.61 2.04 28.40
CA ALA A 278 0.87 2.70 27.14
C ALA A 278 1.85 3.87 27.36
N VAL A 279 3.06 3.77 26.80
CA VAL A 279 4.13 4.77 26.94
C VAL A 279 4.63 5.22 25.56
N LEU A 280 5.09 6.47 25.46
CA LEU A 280 5.74 6.97 24.24
C LEU A 280 7.21 6.52 24.23
N ASN A 281 7.64 5.87 23.15
CA ASN A 281 9.05 5.53 22.94
C ASN A 281 9.86 6.75 22.44
N ALA A 282 11.16 6.55 22.19
CA ALA A 282 12.07 7.61 21.72
C ALA A 282 11.67 8.22 20.36
N ASP A 283 10.88 7.49 19.56
CA ASP A 283 10.37 7.92 18.25
C ASP A 283 8.98 8.56 18.34
N HIS A 284 8.51 8.88 19.56
CA HIS A 284 7.16 9.40 19.83
C HIS A 284 6.02 8.47 19.36
N VAL A 285 6.26 7.16 19.34
CA VAL A 285 5.25 6.13 19.06
C VAL A 285 4.76 5.51 20.37
N LEU A 286 3.44 5.30 20.47
CA LEU A 286 2.77 4.80 21.67
C LEU A 286 2.83 3.26 21.70
N VAL A 287 3.60 2.71 22.63
CA VAL A 287 3.95 1.29 22.75
C VAL A 287 3.55 0.74 24.12
N CYS A 288 3.42 -0.57 24.24
CA CYS A 288 3.05 -1.24 25.49
C CYS A 288 4.27 -1.72 26.29
N GLN A 289 4.43 -1.22 27.52
CA GLN A 289 5.52 -1.61 28.46
C GLN A 289 5.04 -2.06 29.82
#